data_AF-A0A7S3NM68-F1
#
_entry.id   AF-A0A7S3NM68-F1
#
_cell.length_a   1.000
_cell.length_b   1.000
_cell.length_c   1.000
_cell.angle_alpha   90.00
_cell.angle_beta   90.00
_cell.angle_gamma   90.00
#
_symmetry.space_group_name_H-M   'P 1'
#
loop_
_entity.id
_entity.type
_entity.pdbx_description
1 polymer ?
#
loop_
_entity_poly.entity_id
_entity_poly.type
_entity_poly.pdbx_seq_one_letter_code
_entity_poly.pdbx_strand_id
1 'polypeptide(L)'
;LFYKMRNKVHTFFSSRNIENEFIDYKVSEFLYEQVPELYEEASDSFKRKEKVTLERVCTEPMYKHLLTLEKDDNPFLADGIWKSKMAQARIYVGGDSYIAEEQWAQITISLNRNEQYAIFERRLSDRNTFRDWKLFLLMSREDFEFLHKPYNKFESTTGSAENEIDFTDSKNYEEHV
;
A
#
# COMPACT_ATOMS: atom_id res chain seq x y z
N LEU A 1 -19.47 -12.92 -0.06
CA LEU A 1 -19.27 -13.16 -1.51
C LEU A 1 -19.24 -11.85 -2.31
N PHE A 2 -20.22 -10.96 -2.13
CA PHE A 2 -20.30 -9.66 -2.80
C PHE A 2 -19.05 -8.76 -2.65
N TYR A 3 -18.48 -8.63 -1.45
CA TYR A 3 -17.27 -7.83 -1.22
C TYR A 3 -16.08 -8.26 -2.08
N LYS A 4 -15.81 -9.58 -2.16
CA LYS A 4 -14.73 -10.12 -3.01
C LYS A 4 -14.98 -9.86 -4.49
N MET A 5 -16.23 -9.88 -4.94
CA MET A 5 -16.60 -9.58 -6.31
C MET A 5 -16.43 -8.09 -6.64
N ARG A 6 -16.90 -7.21 -5.76
CA ARG A 6 -16.70 -5.77 -5.85
C ARG A 6 -15.20 -5.45 -5.96
N ASN A 7 -14.37 -5.98 -5.05
CA ASN A 7 -12.92 -5.74 -5.09
C ASN A 7 -12.27 -6.21 -6.39
N LYS A 8 -12.72 -7.32 -6.98
CA LYS A 8 -12.23 -7.78 -8.29
C LYS A 8 -12.57 -6.80 -9.41
N VAL A 9 -13.81 -6.31 -9.44
CA VAL A 9 -14.27 -5.34 -10.45
C VAL A 9 -13.50 -4.03 -10.34
N HIS A 10 -13.37 -3.48 -9.12
CA HIS A 10 -12.59 -2.27 -8.87
C HIS A 10 -11.13 -2.45 -9.28
N THR A 11 -10.52 -3.59 -8.91
CA THR A 11 -9.14 -3.90 -9.30
C THR A 11 -8.97 -3.97 -10.81
N PHE A 12 -9.92 -4.58 -11.52
CA PHE A 12 -9.88 -4.66 -12.98
C PHE A 12 -9.91 -3.27 -13.62
N PHE A 13 -10.87 -2.42 -13.24
CA PHE A 13 -10.97 -1.07 -13.79
C PHE A 13 -9.78 -0.19 -13.41
N SER A 14 -9.36 -0.19 -12.15
CA SER A 14 -8.18 0.56 -11.72
C SER A 14 -6.92 0.11 -12.45
N SER A 15 -6.71 -1.21 -12.60
CA SER A 15 -5.55 -1.73 -13.35
C SER A 15 -5.56 -1.27 -14.81
N ARG A 16 -6.72 -1.22 -15.46
CA ARG A 16 -6.84 -0.71 -16.84
C ARG A 16 -6.59 0.79 -16.92
N ASN A 17 -7.06 1.56 -15.95
CA ASN A 17 -6.79 2.99 -15.89
C ASN A 17 -5.29 3.26 -15.72
N ILE A 18 -4.61 2.50 -14.85
CA ILE A 18 -3.16 2.58 -14.66
C ILE A 18 -2.42 2.24 -15.96
N GLU A 19 -2.83 1.19 -16.69
CA GLU A 19 -2.25 0.85 -18.01
C GLU A 19 -2.47 1.91 -19.08
N ASN A 20 -3.54 2.70 -18.98
CA ASN A 20 -3.79 3.81 -19.91
C ASN A 20 -3.01 5.07 -19.52
N GLU A 21 -2.72 5.25 -18.24
CA GLU A 21 -2.03 6.42 -17.70
C GLU A 21 -0.51 6.34 -17.88
N PHE A 22 0.06 5.15 -17.64
CA PHE A 22 1.49 4.92 -17.74
C PHE A 22 1.80 4.06 -18.96
N ILE A 23 2.39 4.68 -19.98
CA ILE A 23 2.71 4.00 -21.25
C ILE A 23 3.65 2.80 -21.06
N ASP A 24 4.47 2.85 -20.01
CA ASP A 24 5.47 1.85 -19.63
C ASP A 24 4.94 0.80 -18.66
N TYR A 25 3.66 0.88 -18.29
CA TYR A 25 3.04 -0.10 -17.40
C TYR A 25 2.25 -1.15 -18.20
N LYS A 26 2.72 -2.39 -18.10
CA LYS A 26 1.95 -3.59 -18.43
C LYS A 26 1.93 -4.51 -17.23
N VAL A 27 0.75 -5.01 -16.87
CA VAL A 27 0.58 -5.87 -15.68
C VAL A 27 1.56 -7.04 -15.67
N SER A 28 1.74 -7.74 -16.80
CA SER A 28 2.65 -8.88 -16.86
C SER A 28 4.11 -8.49 -16.65
N GLU A 29 4.58 -7.46 -17.35
CA GLU A 29 5.96 -6.96 -17.23
C GLU A 29 6.22 -6.47 -15.79
N PHE A 30 5.29 -5.71 -15.23
CA PHE A 30 5.40 -5.23 -13.86
C PHE A 30 5.53 -6.39 -12.85
N LEU A 31 4.67 -7.41 -12.97
CA LEU A 31 4.67 -8.54 -12.03
C LEU A 31 5.93 -9.41 -12.12
N TYR A 32 6.42 -9.66 -13.33
CA TYR A 32 7.50 -10.64 -13.56
C TYR A 32 8.89 -10.02 -13.61
N GLU A 33 9.00 -8.73 -13.93
CA GLU A 33 10.29 -8.05 -14.08
C GLU A 33 10.48 -6.98 -12.98
N GLN A 34 9.57 -6.00 -12.90
CA GLN A 34 9.79 -4.83 -12.03
C GLN A 34 9.61 -5.14 -10.54
N VAL A 35 8.62 -5.97 -10.16
CA VAL A 35 8.37 -6.31 -8.77
C VAL A 35 9.56 -7.05 -8.13
N PRO A 36 10.11 -8.12 -8.73
CA PRO A 36 11.33 -8.74 -8.22
C PRO A 36 12.50 -7.77 -8.10
N GLU A 37 12.75 -6.97 -9.14
CA GLU A 37 13.86 -6.00 -9.19
C GLU A 37 13.77 -4.97 -8.04
N LEU A 38 12.62 -4.28 -7.92
CA LEU A 38 12.41 -3.27 -6.88
C LEU A 38 12.48 -3.86 -5.48
N TYR A 39 11.95 -5.06 -5.29
CA TYR A 39 11.95 -5.72 -4.00
C TYR A 39 13.35 -6.19 -3.58
N GLU A 40 14.08 -6.83 -4.50
CA GLU A 40 15.47 -7.25 -4.25
C GLU A 40 16.36 -6.06 -3.97
N GLU A 41 16.24 -4.97 -4.75
CA GLU A 41 16.99 -3.76 -4.53
C GLU A 41 16.69 -3.15 -3.15
N ALA A 42 15.42 -3.05 -2.75
CA ALA A 42 15.04 -2.58 -1.42
C ALA A 42 15.59 -3.49 -0.29
N SER A 43 15.46 -4.81 -0.44
CA SER A 43 15.98 -5.81 0.52
C SER A 43 17.49 -5.71 0.68
N ASP A 44 18.23 -5.65 -0.42
CA ASP A 44 19.69 -5.63 -0.41
C ASP A 44 20.22 -4.31 0.13
N SER A 45 19.64 -3.18 -0.28
CA SER A 45 20.01 -1.88 0.25
C SER A 45 19.68 -1.74 1.74
N PHE A 46 18.61 -2.37 2.23
CA PHE A 46 18.32 -2.47 3.67
C PHE A 46 19.42 -3.24 4.40
N LYS A 47 19.77 -4.44 3.94
CA LYS A 47 20.82 -5.29 4.54
C LYS A 47 22.20 -4.59 4.55
N ARG A 48 22.50 -3.83 3.50
CA ARG A 48 23.76 -3.09 3.32
C ARG A 48 23.75 -1.69 3.94
N LYS A 49 22.61 -1.22 4.46
CA LYS A 49 22.40 0.13 5.01
C LYS A 49 22.65 1.26 3.99
N GLU A 50 22.29 1.03 2.73
CA GLU A 50 22.43 2.00 1.64
C GLU A 50 21.25 2.97 1.61
N LYS A 51 21.35 4.07 2.35
CA LYS A 51 20.25 5.04 2.53
C LYS A 51 19.77 5.68 1.23
N VAL A 52 20.69 6.06 0.35
CA VAL A 52 20.37 6.74 -0.92
C VAL A 52 19.55 5.83 -1.83
N THR A 53 19.95 4.56 -1.94
CA THR A 53 19.22 3.58 -2.75
C THR A 53 17.84 3.31 -2.15
N LEU A 54 17.74 3.15 -0.82
CA LEU A 54 16.46 2.98 -0.13
C LEU A 54 15.50 4.15 -0.36
N GLU A 55 15.98 5.39 -0.24
CA GLU A 55 15.17 6.60 -0.49
C GLU A 55 14.68 6.69 -1.96
N ARG A 56 15.45 6.13 -2.89
CA ARG A 56 15.07 6.07 -4.31
C ARG A 56 13.95 5.04 -4.55
N VAL A 57 14.09 3.83 -4.02
CA VAL A 57 13.20 2.68 -4.33
C VAL A 57 11.99 2.60 -3.40
N CYS A 58 12.03 3.25 -2.25
CA CYS A 58 10.92 3.30 -1.29
C CYS A 58 10.25 4.67 -1.30
N THR A 59 8.99 4.68 -0.90
CA THR A 59 8.29 5.93 -0.59
C THR A 59 8.83 6.50 0.72
N GLU A 60 8.61 7.79 0.96
CA GLU A 60 9.08 8.44 2.20
C GLU A 60 8.55 7.74 3.48
N PRO A 61 7.27 7.33 3.58
CA PRO A 61 6.79 6.57 4.74
C PRO A 61 7.52 5.23 4.92
N MET A 62 7.71 4.47 3.84
CA MET A 62 8.39 3.17 3.90
C MET A 62 9.87 3.33 4.26
N TYR A 63 10.55 4.30 3.66
CA TYR A 63 11.94 4.62 3.96
C TYR A 63 12.12 4.95 5.43
N LYS A 64 11.29 5.86 5.98
CA LYS A 64 11.32 6.20 7.41
C LYS A 64 11.09 4.97 8.29
N HIS A 65 10.11 4.13 7.95
CA HIS A 65 9.85 2.90 8.68
C HIS A 65 11.07 1.96 8.69
N LEU A 66 11.67 1.70 7.53
CA LEU A 66 12.87 0.86 7.43
C LEU A 66 14.04 1.39 8.25
N LEU A 67 14.21 2.72 8.35
CA LEU A 67 15.26 3.30 9.20
C LEU A 67 15.03 3.09 10.70
N THR A 68 13.81 2.79 11.13
CA THR A 68 13.50 2.49 12.54
C THR A 68 13.74 1.03 12.92
N LEU A 69 13.86 0.13 11.94
CA LEU A 69 14.06 -1.29 12.19
C LEU A 69 15.52 -1.59 12.52
N GLU A 70 15.73 -2.52 13.45
CA GLU A 70 17.05 -3.07 13.72
C GLU A 70 17.45 -4.08 12.62
N LYS A 71 18.74 -4.43 12.54
CA LYS A 71 19.24 -5.35 11.49
C LYS A 71 18.57 -6.72 11.54
N ASP A 72 18.24 -7.18 12.75
CA ASP A 72 17.65 -8.50 12.98
C ASP A 72 16.13 -8.51 12.67
N ASP A 73 15.51 -7.32 12.56
CA ASP A 73 14.10 -7.13 12.19
C ASP A 73 13.94 -6.94 10.67
N ASN A 74 14.60 -7.79 9.87
CA ASN A 74 14.50 -7.70 8.42
C ASN A 74 13.05 -7.98 7.97
N PRO A 75 12.33 -7.00 7.39
CA PRO A 75 10.94 -7.17 7.00
C PRO A 75 10.81 -7.89 5.65
N PHE A 76 11.91 -8.17 4.94
CA PHE A 76 11.90 -8.82 3.63
C PHE A 76 12.00 -10.35 3.76
N LEU A 77 11.44 -11.05 2.78
CA LEU A 77 11.46 -12.50 2.65
C LEU A 77 12.91 -13.01 2.50
N ALA A 78 13.27 -14.02 3.30
CA ALA A 78 14.62 -14.58 3.30
C ALA A 78 15.00 -15.21 1.95
N ASP A 79 14.05 -15.89 1.31
CA ASP A 79 14.25 -16.63 0.05
C ASP A 79 14.00 -15.79 -1.21
N GLY A 80 13.83 -14.47 -1.06
CA GLY A 80 13.46 -13.58 -2.17
C GLY A 80 12.07 -13.86 -2.74
N ILE A 81 11.82 -13.42 -3.98
CA ILE A 81 10.54 -13.61 -4.67
C ILE A 81 10.67 -14.67 -5.76
N TRP A 82 9.94 -15.78 -5.63
CA TRP A 82 9.82 -16.79 -6.69
C TRP A 82 8.41 -16.84 -7.30
N LYS A 83 7.45 -16.11 -6.71
CA LYS A 83 6.10 -15.97 -7.25
C LYS A 83 5.46 -14.66 -6.82
N SER A 84 4.98 -13.91 -7.81
CA SER A 84 4.19 -12.69 -7.62
C SER A 84 2.81 -12.85 -8.25
N LYS A 85 1.80 -12.19 -7.67
CA LYS A 85 0.47 -12.07 -8.27
C LYS A 85 -0.19 -10.78 -7.79
N MET A 86 -0.85 -10.07 -8.69
CA MET A 86 -1.65 -8.91 -8.30
C MET A 86 -2.83 -9.35 -7.42
N ALA A 87 -2.87 -8.81 -6.20
CA ALA A 87 -3.97 -8.98 -5.27
C ALA A 87 -5.02 -7.86 -5.44
N GLN A 88 -4.56 -6.64 -5.65
CA GLN A 88 -5.39 -5.45 -5.75
C GLN A 88 -4.71 -4.34 -6.55
N ALA A 89 -5.50 -3.50 -7.22
CA ALA A 89 -5.08 -2.25 -7.82
C ALA A 89 -6.10 -1.15 -7.47
N ARG A 90 -5.62 0.05 -7.11
CA ARG A 90 -6.45 1.21 -6.76
C ARG A 90 -5.81 2.48 -7.30
N ILE A 91 -6.64 3.49 -7.53
CA ILE A 91 -6.20 4.88 -7.67
C ILE A 91 -6.73 5.59 -6.42
N TYR A 92 -5.82 6.10 -5.61
CA TYR A 92 -6.09 6.86 -4.40
C TYR A 92 -6.01 8.36 -4.71
N VAL A 93 -6.85 9.14 -4.04
CA VAL A 93 -6.88 10.60 -4.12
C VAL A 93 -6.64 11.14 -2.72
N GLY A 94 -5.58 11.91 -2.53
CA GLY A 94 -5.24 12.53 -1.24
C GLY A 94 -5.98 13.82 -0.93
N GLY A 95 -6.61 14.42 -1.95
CA GLY A 95 -7.36 15.65 -1.84
C GLY A 95 -8.34 15.80 -3.01
N ASP A 96 -8.09 16.78 -3.89
CA ASP A 96 -8.91 17.04 -5.05
C ASP A 96 -8.68 15.99 -6.16
N SER A 97 -9.75 15.26 -6.48
CA SER A 97 -9.78 14.24 -7.54
C SER A 97 -9.59 14.78 -8.96
N TYR A 98 -9.56 16.10 -9.14
CA TYR A 98 -9.25 16.73 -10.42
C TYR A 98 -7.77 17.07 -10.59
N ILE A 99 -6.97 17.01 -9.52
CA ILE A 99 -5.54 17.33 -9.52
C ILE A 99 -4.75 16.02 -9.60
N ALA A 100 -3.95 15.82 -10.65
CA ALA A 100 -3.23 14.57 -10.88
C ALA A 100 -2.07 14.37 -9.89
N GLU A 101 -1.51 15.48 -9.39
CA GLU A 101 -0.46 15.54 -8.38
C GLU A 101 -0.93 15.01 -7.01
N GLU A 102 -2.24 15.01 -6.78
CA GLU A 102 -2.88 14.48 -5.58
C GLU A 102 -3.46 13.08 -5.79
N GLN A 103 -3.02 12.40 -6.85
CA GLN A 103 -3.47 11.05 -7.17
C GLN A 103 -2.30 10.06 -7.25
N TRP A 104 -2.54 8.89 -6.66
CA TRP A 104 -1.58 7.80 -6.60
C TRP A 104 -2.18 6.51 -7.15
N ALA A 105 -1.46 5.87 -8.05
CA ALA A 105 -1.72 4.50 -8.44
C ALA A 105 -1.07 3.59 -7.39
N GLN A 106 -1.84 2.68 -6.81
CA GLN A 106 -1.36 1.71 -5.84
C GLN A 106 -1.68 0.29 -6.30
N ILE A 107 -0.66 -0.56 -6.31
CA ILE A 107 -0.77 -1.96 -6.70
C ILE A 107 -0.29 -2.83 -5.55
N THR A 108 -1.17 -3.68 -5.05
CA THR A 108 -0.86 -4.67 -4.03
C THR A 108 -0.55 -6.02 -4.68
N ILE A 109 0.62 -6.56 -4.38
CA ILE A 109 1.15 -7.80 -4.92
C ILE A 109 1.27 -8.82 -3.79
N SER A 110 0.66 -9.99 -3.96
CA SER A 110 0.95 -11.16 -3.12
C SER A 110 2.25 -11.80 -3.56
N LEU A 111 3.16 -12.01 -2.62
CA LEU A 111 4.47 -12.65 -2.81
C LEU A 111 4.44 -14.07 -2.23
N ASN A 112 5.20 -14.98 -2.84
CA ASN A 112 5.43 -16.35 -2.39
C ASN A 112 4.17 -17.06 -1.84
N ARG A 113 3.14 -17.21 -2.68
CA ARG A 113 1.84 -17.82 -2.29
C ARG A 113 1.11 -17.13 -1.12
N ASN A 114 1.21 -15.79 -1.06
CA ASN A 114 0.58 -14.93 -0.05
C ASN A 114 1.26 -14.98 1.33
N GLU A 115 2.55 -15.32 1.40
CA GLU A 115 3.33 -15.18 2.64
C GLU A 115 3.46 -13.70 3.03
N GLN A 116 3.64 -12.82 2.05
CA GLN A 116 3.75 -11.38 2.25
C GLN A 116 2.99 -10.63 1.15
N TYR A 117 2.54 -9.43 1.47
CA TYR A 117 1.96 -8.49 0.51
C TYR A 117 2.83 -7.24 0.41
N ALA A 118 3.28 -6.94 -0.81
CA ALA A 118 3.99 -5.69 -1.11
C ALA A 118 3.05 -4.72 -1.82
N ILE A 119 3.02 -3.47 -1.37
CA ILE A 119 2.27 -2.39 -2.00
C ILE A 119 3.27 -1.47 -2.69
N PHE A 120 3.09 -1.28 -3.99
CA PHE A 120 3.85 -0.34 -4.78
C PHE A 120 2.97 0.85 -5.16
N GLU A 121 3.56 2.03 -5.19
CA GLU A 121 2.85 3.23 -5.60
C GLU A 121 3.65 4.08 -6.59
N ARG A 122 2.91 4.85 -7.40
CA ARG A 122 3.43 5.84 -8.33
C ARG A 122 2.42 6.99 -8.46
N ARG A 123 2.89 8.23 -8.50
CA ARG A 123 1.99 9.39 -8.70
C ARG A 123 1.50 9.44 -10.13
N LEU A 124 0.23 9.82 -10.31
CA LEU A 124 -0.37 9.95 -11.65
C LEU A 124 0.18 11.14 -12.43
N SER A 125 0.80 12.12 -11.77
CA SER A 125 1.53 13.22 -12.43
C SER A 125 2.81 12.73 -13.13
N ASP A 126 3.39 11.62 -12.69
CA ASP A 126 4.71 11.15 -13.13
C ASP A 126 4.62 10.29 -14.41
N ARG A 127 3.71 10.68 -15.31
CA ARG A 127 3.36 9.94 -16.55
C ARG A 127 4.56 9.73 -17.47
N ASN A 128 5.50 10.67 -17.43
CA ASN A 128 6.70 10.67 -18.28
C ASN A 128 7.93 10.07 -17.57
N THR A 129 7.85 9.75 -16.28
CA THR A 129 8.98 9.18 -15.53
C THR A 129 8.96 7.66 -15.65
N PHE A 130 9.85 7.11 -16.47
CA PHE A 130 9.86 5.68 -16.76
C PHE A 130 10.23 4.85 -15.52
N ARG A 131 9.45 3.80 -15.24
CA ARG A 131 9.68 2.79 -14.18
C ARG A 131 9.85 3.35 -12.77
N ASP A 132 9.19 4.45 -12.43
CA ASP A 132 9.28 5.10 -11.11
C ASP A 132 8.28 4.54 -10.07
N TRP A 133 8.11 3.21 -10.05
CA TRP A 133 7.31 2.57 -9.00
C TRP A 133 8.13 2.45 -7.72
N LYS A 134 7.52 2.78 -6.59
CA LYS A 134 8.19 2.74 -5.28
C LYS A 134 7.48 1.82 -4.31
N LEU A 135 8.26 1.14 -3.48
CA LEU A 135 7.72 0.31 -2.40
C LEU A 135 7.12 1.21 -1.31
N PHE A 136 5.81 1.07 -1.08
CA PHE A 136 5.05 1.85 -0.11
C PHE A 136 4.87 1.13 1.23
N LEU A 137 4.60 -0.18 1.19
CA LEU A 137 4.30 -0.95 2.38
C LEU A 137 4.59 -2.44 2.17
N LEU A 138 5.10 -3.09 3.21
CA LEU A 138 5.12 -4.54 3.34
C LEU A 138 4.13 -4.93 4.44
N MET A 139 3.31 -5.94 4.18
CA MET A 139 2.35 -6.46 5.15
C MET A 139 2.42 -7.96 5.24
N SER A 140 2.23 -8.49 6.45
CA SER A 140 2.02 -9.92 6.65
C SER A 140 0.70 -10.38 6.01
N ARG A 141 0.55 -11.68 5.87
CA ARG A 141 -0.70 -12.28 5.44
C ARG A 141 -1.83 -11.96 6.42
N GLU A 142 -1.54 -12.04 7.70
CA GLU A 142 -2.47 -11.82 8.80
C GLU A 142 -3.04 -10.40 8.76
N ASP A 143 -2.18 -9.40 8.57
CA ASP A 143 -2.59 -7.98 8.46
C ASP A 143 -3.45 -7.75 7.22
N PHE A 144 -3.04 -8.32 6.08
CA PHE A 144 -3.83 -8.21 4.85
C PHE A 144 -5.22 -8.83 5.01
N GLU A 145 -5.30 -10.03 5.59
CA GLU A 145 -6.58 -10.70 5.85
C GLU A 145 -7.44 -9.92 6.85
N PHE A 146 -6.83 -9.35 7.90
CA PHE A 146 -7.51 -8.52 8.89
C PHE A 146 -8.17 -7.28 8.26
N LEU A 147 -7.43 -6.52 7.45
CA LEU A 147 -7.93 -5.32 6.76
C LEU A 147 -9.08 -5.62 5.79
N HIS A 148 -9.17 -6.85 5.30
CA HIS A 148 -10.19 -7.28 4.34
C HIS A 148 -11.32 -8.08 4.98
N LYS A 149 -11.37 -8.18 6.32
CA LYS A 149 -12.53 -8.72 7.03
C LYS A 149 -13.71 -7.77 6.86
N PRO A 150 -14.93 -8.27 6.56
CA PRO A 150 -16.13 -7.45 6.57
C PRO A 150 -16.32 -6.83 7.97
N TYR A 151 -16.64 -5.53 8.03
CA TYR A 151 -16.86 -4.78 9.28
C TYR A 151 -17.82 -5.49 10.27
N ASN A 152 -18.75 -6.31 9.78
CA ASN A 152 -19.72 -7.06 10.60
C ASN A 152 -19.12 -8.29 11.33
N LYS A 153 -17.79 -8.49 11.31
CA LYS A 153 -17.10 -9.59 12.00
C LYS A 153 -16.19 -9.15 13.14
N PHE A 154 -16.19 -7.87 13.49
CA PHE A 154 -15.71 -7.44 14.80
C PHE A 154 -16.79 -7.79 15.83
N GLU A 155 -16.89 -9.08 16.16
CA GLU A 155 -17.69 -9.50 17.31
C GLU A 155 -17.14 -8.76 18.54
N SER A 156 -18.06 -8.14 19.27
CA SER A 156 -17.80 -7.42 20.51
C SER A 156 -17.24 -8.38 21.57
N THR A 157 -15.94 -8.58 21.58
CA THR A 157 -15.21 -9.00 22.79
C THR A 157 -14.81 -7.77 23.60
N THR A 158 -15.82 -7.01 24.02
CA THR A 158 -15.79 -6.21 25.23
C THR A 158 -17.12 -6.44 25.92
N GLY A 159 -17.05 -7.19 27.02
CA GLY A 159 -18.17 -7.22 27.96
C GLY A 159 -18.48 -5.80 28.41
N SER A 160 -19.78 -5.51 28.48
CA SER A 160 -20.41 -4.61 29.46
C SER A 160 -19.50 -3.52 30.06
N ALA A 161 -19.51 -2.35 29.42
CA ALA A 161 -19.43 -1.08 30.12
C ALA A 161 -20.20 -0.05 29.29
N GLU A 162 -21.48 0.09 29.63
CA GLU A 162 -22.28 1.25 29.26
C GLU A 162 -21.54 2.51 29.73
N ASN A 163 -21.27 3.43 28.82
CA ASN A 163 -21.20 4.85 29.11
C ASN A 163 -21.82 5.55 27.90
N GLU A 164 -23.10 5.85 28.03
CA GLU A 164 -23.80 6.82 27.20
C GLU A 164 -23.03 8.15 27.29
N ILE A 165 -22.52 8.63 26.15
CA ILE A 165 -22.05 10.00 26.03
C ILE A 165 -23.24 10.81 25.55
N ASP A 166 -23.80 11.58 26.48
CA ASP A 166 -24.91 12.50 26.27
C ASP A 166 -24.43 13.71 25.46
N PHE A 167 -24.98 13.89 24.25
CA PHE A 167 -24.68 15.01 23.37
C PHE A 167 -25.63 16.18 23.66
N THR A 168 -25.43 16.85 24.79
CA THR A 168 -25.98 18.19 25.03
C THR A 168 -24.94 19.08 25.69
N ASP A 169 -24.08 19.71 24.89
CA ASP A 169 -23.71 21.12 25.10
C ASP A 169 -22.90 21.64 23.90
N SER A 170 -23.63 22.05 22.86
CA SER A 170 -23.10 22.95 21.83
C SER A 170 -23.45 24.38 22.24
N LYS A 171 -22.53 25.06 22.94
CA LYS A 171 -22.42 26.53 22.97
C LYS A 171 -21.13 26.96 23.67
N ASN A 172 -20.52 28.00 23.13
CA ASN A 172 -19.37 28.77 23.64
C ASN A 172 -17.98 28.26 23.25
N TYR A 173 -17.58 28.60 22.02
CA TYR A 173 -16.25 29.15 21.78
C TYR A 173 -16.37 30.29 20.75
N GLU A 174 -16.86 31.42 21.22
CA GLU A 174 -16.40 32.73 20.74
C GLU A 174 -15.49 33.31 21.83
N GLU A 175 -14.51 34.10 21.39
CA GLU A 175 -13.68 35.05 22.13
C GLU A 175 -12.29 34.61 22.67
N HIS A 176 -11.29 35.24 22.03
CA HIS A 176 -9.97 35.68 22.54
C HIS A 176 -8.90 34.61 22.88
N VAL A 177 -7.84 34.50 22.07
CA VAL A 177 -6.54 35.24 22.15
C VAL A 177 -5.83 35.14 20.81
#